data_AF-A0A4Q0SS21-F1
#
_entry.id   AF-A0A4Q0SS21-F1
#
_cell.length_a   1.000
_cell.length_b   1.000
_cell.length_c   1.000
_cell.angle_alpha   90.00
_cell.angle_beta   90.00
_cell.angle_gamma   90.00
#
_symmetry.space_group_name_H-M   'P 1'
#
loop_
_entity.id
_entity.type
_entity.pdbx_description
1 polymer ?
#
loop_
_entity_poly.entity_id
_entity_poly.type
_entity_poly.pdbx_seq_one_letter_code
_entity_poly.pdbx_strand_id
1 'polypeptide(L)'
;MPAEPKIKDWLGYIRPHIANYEALGRGGRRDYIAKLSEETDLSDNSLRRMIFAAQFLEGEGVTELPPGGKLAVGAVERVARIAAREPDKRRQLLADVMAGKLTIFQLRKMLEKSEKAAKRARKQAPEISVVARAKAELMSRNIATLTDMVDVDILSMPDARWFLSQARPARAIILPLGKKAGERRIQKIVVFDETVVGGTEASFIRLRKEFIQNILIAPIFYDLVLVWAPSLRTDVNLLINSMRDEVQSQIVLMEQQANIEKASSLSPILAKTRRAAS
;
A
#
# COMPACT_ATOMS: atom_id res chain seq x y z
N MET A 1 4.95 23.22 -25.98
CA MET A 1 3.80 22.33 -26.27
C MET A 1 4.17 20.93 -25.81
N PRO A 2 3.31 20.15 -25.12
CA PRO A 2 3.63 18.76 -24.85
C PRO A 2 3.71 18.02 -26.19
N ALA A 3 4.81 17.29 -26.42
CA ALA A 3 4.99 16.49 -27.63
C ALA A 3 3.81 15.53 -27.75
N GLU A 4 3.09 15.59 -28.87
CA GLU A 4 2.10 14.56 -29.20
C GLU A 4 2.83 13.21 -29.23
N PRO A 5 2.28 12.15 -28.62
CA PRO A 5 2.86 10.83 -28.76
C PRO A 5 2.89 10.47 -30.25
N LYS A 6 4.04 10.00 -30.76
CA LYS A 6 4.20 9.56 -32.17
C LYS A 6 3.12 8.53 -32.57
N ILE A 7 2.55 7.83 -31.59
CA ILE A 7 1.46 6.87 -31.73
C ILE A 7 0.13 7.55 -31.33
N LYS A 8 -0.75 7.77 -32.31
CA LYS A 8 -2.07 8.42 -32.11
C LYS A 8 -2.97 7.64 -31.15
N ASP A 9 -3.01 6.32 -31.26
CA ASP A 9 -3.66 5.42 -30.30
C ASP A 9 -2.60 4.69 -29.45
N TRP A 10 -1.93 5.45 -28.58
CA TRP A 10 -0.89 4.90 -27.73
C TRP A 10 -1.41 3.81 -26.78
N LEU A 11 -2.69 3.88 -26.37
CA LEU A 11 -3.28 2.94 -25.42
C LEU A 11 -3.56 1.59 -26.10
N GLY A 12 -4.21 1.61 -27.27
CA GLY A 12 -4.43 0.41 -28.07
C GLY A 12 -3.13 -0.26 -28.47
N TYR A 13 -2.09 0.54 -28.79
CA TYR A 13 -0.76 0.03 -29.10
C TYR A 13 -0.09 -0.65 -27.89
N ILE A 14 -0.06 -0.01 -26.71
CA ILE A 14 0.74 -0.51 -25.60
C ILE A 14 0.08 -1.67 -24.84
N ARG A 15 -1.26 -1.78 -24.89
CA ARG A 15 -2.03 -2.76 -24.11
C ARG A 15 -1.59 -4.23 -24.31
N PRO A 16 -1.40 -4.73 -25.54
CA PRO A 16 -0.93 -6.10 -25.78
C PRO A 16 0.44 -6.42 -25.15
N HIS A 17 1.24 -5.39 -24.87
CA HIS A 17 2.58 -5.56 -24.30
C HIS A 17 2.57 -5.66 -22.77
N ILE A 18 1.48 -5.32 -22.08
CA ILE A 18 1.41 -5.28 -20.60
C ILE A 18 1.64 -6.67 -20.01
N ALA A 19 0.88 -7.68 -20.45
CA ALA A 19 0.96 -9.03 -19.89
C ALA A 19 2.37 -9.64 -20.05
N ASN A 20 2.96 -9.47 -21.23
CA ASN A 20 4.33 -9.93 -21.51
C ASN A 20 5.36 -9.18 -20.64
N TYR A 21 5.22 -7.87 -20.49
CA TYR A 21 6.10 -7.06 -19.65
C TYR A 21 6.00 -7.45 -18.17
N GLU A 22 4.79 -7.72 -17.66
CA GLU A 22 4.56 -8.11 -16.27
C GLU A 22 5.14 -9.48 -15.93
N ALA A 23 5.01 -10.45 -16.85
CA ALA A 23 5.52 -11.81 -16.67
C ALA A 23 7.05 -11.89 -16.56
N LEU A 24 7.77 -10.87 -17.04
CA LEU A 24 9.23 -10.84 -17.04
C LEU A 24 9.80 -10.35 -15.69
N GLY A 25 10.95 -10.92 -15.31
CA GLY A 25 11.79 -10.40 -14.23
C GLY A 25 12.49 -9.09 -14.60
N ARG A 26 13.21 -8.47 -13.64
CA ARG A 26 13.82 -7.13 -13.83
C ARG A 26 14.75 -7.04 -15.05
N GLY A 27 15.58 -8.06 -15.29
CA GLY A 27 16.48 -8.12 -16.46
C GLY A 27 15.70 -8.21 -17.77
N GLY A 28 14.80 -9.19 -17.88
CA GLY A 28 13.96 -9.37 -19.07
C GLY A 28 13.09 -8.15 -19.41
N ARG A 29 12.58 -7.42 -18.41
CA ARG A 29 11.85 -6.16 -18.64
C ARG A 29 12.71 -5.08 -19.30
N ARG A 30 14.01 -5.02 -19.01
CA ARG A 30 14.92 -4.06 -19.63
C ARG A 30 15.12 -4.40 -21.11
N ASP A 31 15.42 -5.66 -21.40
CA ASP A 31 15.70 -6.13 -22.76
C ASP A 31 14.44 -6.04 -23.64
N TYR A 32 13.28 -6.37 -23.07
CA TYR A 32 11.99 -6.22 -23.73
C TYR A 32 11.71 -4.76 -24.14
N ILE A 33 11.99 -3.79 -23.24
CA ILE A 33 11.82 -2.37 -23.56
C ILE A 33 12.80 -1.93 -24.64
N ALA A 34 14.05 -2.37 -24.58
CA ALA A 34 15.06 -2.04 -25.60
C ALA A 34 14.62 -2.54 -26.98
N LYS A 35 14.09 -3.76 -27.07
CA LYS A 35 13.54 -4.29 -28.32
C LYS A 35 12.35 -3.47 -28.83
N LEU A 36 11.41 -3.12 -27.95
CA LEU A 36 10.27 -2.27 -28.32
C LEU A 36 10.70 -0.85 -28.76
N SER A 37 11.77 -0.33 -28.16
CA SER A 37 12.38 0.97 -28.47
C SER A 37 12.89 0.98 -29.91
N GLU A 38 13.59 -0.08 -30.33
CA GLU A 38 14.05 -0.29 -31.71
C GLU A 38 12.88 -0.41 -32.70
N GLU A 39 11.83 -1.15 -32.35
CA GLU A 39 10.65 -1.36 -33.21
C GLU A 39 9.81 -0.09 -33.42
N THR A 40 9.81 0.83 -32.45
CA THR A 40 8.90 1.99 -32.44
C THR A 40 9.57 3.35 -32.63
N ASP A 41 10.89 3.42 -32.56
CA ASP A 41 11.65 4.68 -32.52
C ASP A 41 11.16 5.62 -31.39
N LEU A 42 10.70 5.02 -30.28
CA LEU A 42 10.35 5.70 -29.03
C LEU A 42 11.43 5.41 -27.99
N SER A 43 11.80 6.41 -27.20
CA SER A 43 12.75 6.17 -26.12
C SER A 43 12.21 5.19 -25.07
N ASP A 44 13.12 4.40 -24.47
CA ASP A 44 12.83 3.48 -23.37
C ASP A 44 11.96 4.10 -22.27
N ASN A 45 12.26 5.36 -21.93
CA ASN A 45 11.52 6.09 -20.91
C ASN A 45 10.08 6.37 -21.35
N SER A 46 9.85 6.72 -22.62
CA SER A 46 8.50 6.96 -23.14
C SER A 46 7.66 5.68 -23.11
N LEU A 47 8.26 4.56 -23.50
CA LEU A 47 7.62 3.24 -23.47
C LEU A 47 7.27 2.80 -22.05
N ARG A 48 8.19 2.93 -21.09
CA ARG A 48 7.92 2.63 -19.68
C ARG A 48 6.78 3.48 -19.12
N ARG A 49 6.72 4.76 -19.50
CA ARG A 49 5.66 5.69 -19.12
C ARG A 49 4.31 5.29 -19.72
N MET A 50 4.28 4.86 -20.98
CA MET A 50 3.07 4.32 -21.62
C MET A 50 2.60 3.04 -20.93
N ILE A 51 3.49 2.08 -20.65
CA ILE A 51 3.12 0.84 -19.94
C ILE A 51 2.54 1.17 -18.56
N PHE A 52 3.21 2.03 -17.79
CA PHE A 52 2.74 2.43 -16.47
C PHE A 52 1.35 3.10 -16.52
N ALA A 53 1.15 4.02 -17.47
CA ALA A 53 -0.13 4.69 -17.65
C ALA A 53 -1.24 3.70 -18.05
N ALA A 54 -0.94 2.75 -18.93
CA ALA A 54 -1.91 1.74 -19.35
C ALA A 54 -2.27 0.75 -18.23
N GLN A 55 -1.28 0.28 -17.46
CA GLN A 55 -1.52 -0.54 -16.25
C GLN A 55 -2.43 0.17 -15.25
N PHE A 56 -2.22 1.47 -15.05
CA PHE A 56 -3.08 2.27 -14.18
C PHE A 56 -4.53 2.34 -14.72
N LEU A 57 -4.70 2.54 -16.03
CA LEU A 57 -6.03 2.59 -16.65
C LEU A 57 -6.74 1.23 -16.61
N GLU A 58 -6.04 0.13 -16.88
CA GLU A 58 -6.59 -1.24 -16.75
C GLU A 58 -7.05 -1.51 -15.31
N GLY A 59 -6.28 -1.07 -14.32
CA GLY A 59 -6.67 -1.16 -12.91
C GLY A 59 -7.94 -0.37 -12.56
N GLU A 60 -8.28 0.65 -13.35
CA GLU A 60 -9.51 1.43 -13.22
C GLU A 60 -10.65 0.93 -14.13
N GLY A 61 -10.45 -0.17 -14.86
CA GLY A 61 -11.42 -0.71 -15.81
C GLY A 61 -11.51 0.07 -17.13
N VAL A 62 -10.55 0.96 -17.40
CA VAL A 62 -10.48 1.73 -18.65
C VAL A 62 -9.54 1.01 -19.62
N THR A 63 -10.13 0.22 -20.51
CA THR A 63 -9.39 -0.59 -21.50
C THR A 63 -9.33 0.07 -22.88
N GLU A 64 -10.22 1.04 -23.14
CA GLU A 64 -10.34 1.79 -24.39
C GLU A 64 -10.66 3.25 -24.11
N LEU A 65 -10.18 4.15 -24.97
CA LEU A 65 -10.54 5.56 -24.89
C LEU A 65 -11.90 5.79 -25.57
N PRO A 66 -12.80 6.59 -25.00
CA PRO A 66 -14.06 6.91 -25.64
C PRO A 66 -13.81 7.66 -26.97
N PRO A 67 -14.72 7.55 -27.96
CA PRO A 67 -14.60 8.25 -29.23
C PRO A 67 -14.42 9.77 -28.99
N GLY A 68 -13.31 10.33 -29.50
CA GLY A 68 -12.97 11.75 -29.30
C GLY A 68 -12.25 12.08 -27.98
N GLY A 69 -12.08 11.12 -27.08
CA GLY A 69 -11.33 11.28 -25.83
C GLY A 69 -9.84 11.42 -26.09
N LYS A 70 -9.26 12.60 -25.81
CA LYS A 70 -7.80 12.81 -25.83
C LYS A 70 -7.22 12.60 -24.44
N LEU A 71 -6.83 11.36 -24.13
CA LEU A 71 -6.16 11.05 -22.87
C LEU A 71 -4.65 10.95 -23.08
N ALA A 72 -3.95 12.07 -22.85
CA ALA A 72 -2.50 12.11 -22.96
C ALA A 72 -1.82 11.30 -21.85
N VAL A 73 -0.81 10.47 -22.19
CA VAL A 73 0.00 9.68 -21.23
C VAL A 73 0.42 10.53 -20.03
N GLY A 74 0.94 11.73 -20.28
CA GLY A 74 1.41 12.61 -19.21
C GLY A 74 0.31 13.13 -18.27
N ALA A 75 -0.95 13.16 -18.71
CA ALA A 75 -2.09 13.47 -17.83
C ALA A 75 -2.42 12.25 -16.96
N VAL A 76 -2.52 11.06 -17.56
CA VAL A 76 -2.78 9.79 -16.87
C VAL A 76 -1.76 9.55 -15.77
N GLU A 77 -0.48 9.72 -16.08
CA GLU A 77 0.57 9.60 -15.08
C GLU A 77 0.35 10.54 -13.91
N ARG A 78 0.06 11.82 -14.16
CA ARG A 78 -0.15 12.77 -13.06
C ARG A 78 -1.38 12.41 -12.24
N VAL A 79 -2.45 11.96 -12.88
CA VAL A 79 -3.61 11.44 -12.16
C VAL A 79 -3.23 10.24 -11.30
N ALA A 80 -2.52 9.25 -11.85
CA ALA A 80 -2.02 8.09 -11.11
C ALA A 80 -1.16 8.50 -9.91
N ARG A 81 -0.32 9.52 -10.07
CA ARG A 81 0.57 10.04 -9.02
C ARG A 81 -0.17 10.79 -7.91
N ILE A 82 -1.21 11.54 -8.25
CA ILE A 82 -2.08 12.18 -7.26
C ILE A 82 -2.89 11.09 -6.55
N ALA A 83 -3.47 10.17 -7.31
CA ALA A 83 -4.32 9.09 -6.84
C ALA A 83 -3.59 8.03 -6.00
N ALA A 84 -2.27 7.94 -6.12
CA ALA A 84 -1.42 7.17 -5.22
C ALA A 84 -1.48 7.71 -3.77
N ARG A 85 -1.69 9.02 -3.61
CA ARG A 85 -1.73 9.71 -2.32
C ARG A 85 -3.16 10.03 -1.87
N GLU A 86 -4.05 10.27 -2.83
CA GLU A 86 -5.44 10.65 -2.63
C GLU A 86 -6.34 9.70 -3.44
N PRO A 87 -6.48 8.43 -3.01
CA PRO A 87 -7.16 7.39 -3.79
C PRO A 87 -8.61 7.75 -4.11
N ASP A 88 -9.29 8.44 -3.22
CA ASP A 88 -10.70 8.84 -3.39
C ASP A 88 -10.90 9.81 -4.56
N LYS A 89 -9.87 10.60 -4.91
CA LYS A 89 -9.95 11.54 -6.04
C LYS A 89 -9.68 10.89 -7.38
N ARG A 90 -9.26 9.62 -7.42
CA ARG A 90 -8.76 8.97 -8.62
C ARG A 90 -9.76 8.98 -9.79
N ARG A 91 -10.96 8.46 -9.55
CA ARG A 91 -12.01 8.34 -10.58
C ARG A 91 -12.46 9.72 -11.05
N GLN A 92 -12.62 10.66 -10.12
CA GLN A 92 -12.98 12.03 -10.44
C GLN A 92 -11.93 12.71 -11.32
N LEU A 93 -10.64 12.61 -10.97
CA LEU A 93 -9.55 13.17 -11.74
C LEU A 93 -9.44 12.57 -13.15
N LEU A 94 -9.64 11.25 -13.27
CA LEU A 94 -9.68 10.59 -14.58
C LEU A 94 -10.84 11.12 -15.43
N ALA A 95 -12.04 11.18 -14.88
CA ALA A 95 -13.23 11.68 -15.56
C ALA A 95 -13.04 13.15 -16.01
N ASP A 96 -12.47 14.00 -15.16
CA ASP A 96 -12.23 15.40 -15.48
C ASP A 96 -11.17 15.59 -16.57
N VAL A 97 -10.15 14.74 -16.63
CA VAL A 97 -9.18 14.75 -17.72
C VAL A 97 -9.82 14.27 -19.02
N MET A 98 -10.60 13.18 -18.98
CA MET A 98 -11.32 12.66 -20.14
C MET A 98 -12.32 13.68 -20.70
N ALA A 99 -12.97 14.44 -19.83
CA ALA A 99 -13.89 15.53 -20.18
C ALA A 99 -13.18 16.83 -20.61
N GLY A 100 -11.84 16.87 -20.62
CA GLY A 100 -11.06 18.07 -20.98
C GLY A 100 -11.13 19.21 -19.96
N LYS A 101 -11.70 18.97 -18.77
CA LYS A 101 -11.83 19.96 -17.68
C LYS A 101 -10.52 20.18 -16.93
N LEU A 102 -9.63 19.19 -16.97
CA LEU A 102 -8.34 19.21 -16.28
C LEU A 102 -7.17 19.16 -17.27
N THR A 103 -6.35 20.20 -17.23
CA THR A 103 -5.13 20.30 -18.04
C THR A 103 -3.93 19.66 -17.32
N ILE A 104 -2.91 19.25 -18.09
CA ILE A 104 -1.64 18.74 -17.57
C ILE A 104 -0.98 19.72 -16.58
N PHE A 105 -1.09 21.03 -16.83
CA PHE A 105 -0.51 22.06 -15.97
C PHE A 105 -1.22 22.15 -14.61
N GLN A 106 -2.56 22.06 -14.61
CA GLN A 106 -3.34 22.02 -13.37
C GLN A 106 -3.02 20.77 -12.56
N LEU A 107 -2.96 19.60 -13.20
CA LEU A 107 -2.55 18.35 -12.56
C LEU A 107 -1.15 18.45 -11.93
N ARG A 108 -0.21 19.13 -12.60
CA ARG A 108 1.13 19.37 -12.04
C ARG A 108 1.06 20.19 -10.74
N LYS A 109 0.29 21.29 -10.73
CA LYS A 109 0.10 22.10 -9.51
C LYS A 109 -0.57 21.33 -8.39
N MET A 110 -1.53 20.47 -8.70
CA MET A 110 -2.20 19.61 -7.71
C MET A 110 -1.23 18.61 -7.10
N LEU A 111 -0.42 17.95 -7.93
CA LEU A 111 0.62 17.02 -7.48
C LEU A 111 1.62 17.70 -6.53
N GLU A 112 2.13 18.89 -6.88
CA GLU A 112 3.04 19.66 -6.02
C GLU A 112 2.42 20.02 -4.66
N LYS A 113 1.12 20.35 -4.63
CA LYS A 113 0.40 20.61 -3.37
C LYS A 113 0.27 19.34 -2.53
N SER A 114 -0.10 18.23 -3.15
CA SER A 114 -0.22 16.92 -2.49
C SER A 114 1.11 16.47 -1.88
N GLU A 115 2.23 16.65 -2.60
CA GLU A 115 3.57 16.34 -2.11
C GLU A 115 3.99 17.20 -0.91
N LYS A 116 3.68 18.50 -0.94
CA LYS A 116 3.95 19.39 0.19
C LYS A 116 3.12 19.02 1.41
N ALA A 117 1.85 18.68 1.23
CA ALA A 117 0.97 18.24 2.32
C ALA A 117 1.47 16.94 2.96
N ALA A 118 1.81 15.94 2.14
CA ALA A 118 2.36 14.67 2.61
C ALA A 118 3.67 14.84 3.40
N LYS A 119 4.58 15.71 2.93
CA LYS A 119 5.81 16.03 3.66
C LYS A 119 5.55 16.67 5.03
N ARG A 120 4.52 17.52 5.15
CA ARG A 120 4.14 18.15 6.43
C ARG A 120 3.51 17.13 7.38
N ALA A 121 2.60 16.29 6.90
CA ALA A 121 1.97 15.24 7.70
C ALA A 121 3.01 14.27 8.29
N ARG A 122 4.00 13.84 7.51
CA ARG A 122 5.11 12.98 7.98
C ARG A 122 5.92 13.61 9.12
N LYS A 123 6.07 14.93 9.15
CA LYS A 123 6.83 15.64 10.20
C LYS A 123 6.06 15.78 11.52
N GLN A 124 4.74 15.63 11.50
CA GLN A 124 3.86 15.88 12.65
C GLN A 124 3.34 14.60 13.32
N ALA A 125 3.48 13.44 12.68
CA ALA A 125 3.04 12.17 13.27
C ALA A 125 3.95 11.79 14.45
N PRO A 126 3.41 11.53 15.66
CA PRO A 126 4.19 10.97 16.75
C PRO A 126 4.73 9.61 16.32
N GLU A 127 6.04 9.41 16.47
CA GLU A 127 6.78 8.22 16.04
C GLU A 127 6.52 7.03 16.99
N ILE A 128 5.27 6.59 17.07
CA ILE A 128 4.94 5.32 17.73
C ILE A 128 5.16 4.22 16.69
N SER A 129 6.10 3.33 16.98
CA SER A 129 6.43 2.19 16.13
C SER A 129 5.18 1.34 15.85
N VAL A 130 5.11 0.74 14.66
CA VAL A 130 3.98 -0.13 14.28
C VAL A 130 3.80 -1.30 15.24
N VAL A 131 4.89 -1.79 15.84
CA VAL A 131 4.83 -2.84 16.88
C VAL A 131 4.15 -2.33 18.14
N ALA A 132 4.48 -1.12 18.61
CA ALA A 132 3.83 -0.55 19.77
C ALA A 132 2.32 -0.32 19.53
N ARG A 133 1.95 0.09 18.31
CA ARG A 133 0.54 0.17 17.88
C ARG A 133 -0.15 -1.20 17.90
N ALA A 134 0.50 -2.22 17.34
CA ALA A 134 -0.01 -3.59 17.34
C ALA A 134 -0.21 -4.15 18.75
N LYS A 135 0.78 -3.97 19.64
CA LYS A 135 0.66 -4.39 21.05
C LYS A 135 -0.46 -3.66 21.77
N ALA A 136 -0.62 -2.35 21.55
CA ALA A 136 -1.72 -1.57 22.12
C ALA A 136 -3.09 -2.06 21.62
N GLU A 137 -3.21 -2.40 20.34
CA GLU A 137 -4.44 -2.94 19.75
C GLU A 137 -4.81 -4.31 20.33
N LEU A 138 -3.81 -5.19 20.54
CA LEU A 138 -4.05 -6.50 21.16
C LEU A 138 -4.48 -6.38 22.62
N MET A 139 -3.90 -5.42 23.37
CA MET A 139 -4.30 -5.13 24.74
C MET A 139 -5.70 -4.52 24.81
N SER A 140 -6.04 -3.57 23.92
CA SER A 140 -7.37 -2.93 23.92
C SER A 140 -8.49 -3.93 23.61
N ARG A 141 -8.19 -4.98 22.84
CA ARG A 141 -9.10 -6.08 22.52
C ARG A 141 -9.10 -7.22 23.56
N ASN A 142 -8.37 -7.07 24.67
CA ASN A 142 -8.21 -8.11 25.69
C ASN A 142 -7.70 -9.46 25.14
N ILE A 143 -6.91 -9.44 24.05
CA ILE A 143 -6.36 -10.67 23.45
C ILE A 143 -5.14 -11.13 24.23
N ALA A 144 -4.25 -10.21 24.58
CA ALA A 144 -3.01 -10.52 25.29
C ALA A 144 -2.51 -9.32 26.09
N THR A 145 -1.70 -9.59 27.11
CA THR A 145 -0.98 -8.56 27.88
C THR A 145 0.41 -8.34 27.31
N LEU A 146 1.07 -7.23 27.69
CA LEU A 146 2.40 -6.90 27.18
C LEU A 146 3.44 -8.02 27.42
N THR A 147 3.35 -8.70 28.57
CA THR A 147 4.26 -9.80 28.95
C THR A 147 4.04 -11.09 28.16
N ASP A 148 2.86 -11.26 27.54
CA ASP A 148 2.55 -12.42 26.72
C ASP A 148 3.15 -12.33 25.31
N MET A 149 3.57 -11.14 24.88
CA MET A 149 3.86 -10.81 23.49
C MET A 149 5.37 -10.83 23.20
N VAL A 150 5.79 -11.83 22.43
CA VAL A 150 7.16 -11.91 21.90
C VAL A 150 7.19 -11.31 20.50
N ASP A 151 7.94 -10.23 20.33
CA ASP A 151 8.13 -9.58 19.04
C ASP A 151 9.28 -10.25 18.28
N VAL A 152 9.01 -10.67 17.04
CA VAL A 152 9.92 -11.44 16.20
C VAL A 152 10.07 -10.73 14.85
N ASP A 153 11.29 -10.74 14.31
CA ASP A 153 11.52 -10.33 12.93
C ASP A 153 10.79 -11.29 11.98
N ILE A 154 10.06 -10.75 11.00
CA ILE A 154 9.37 -11.57 10.02
C ILE A 154 10.34 -12.48 9.27
N LEU A 155 11.59 -12.06 9.03
CA LEU A 155 12.57 -12.85 8.28
C LEU A 155 13.01 -14.12 9.02
N SER A 156 12.84 -14.14 10.35
CA SER A 156 13.08 -15.32 11.17
C SER A 156 11.92 -16.32 11.15
N MET A 157 10.78 -15.94 10.55
CA MET A 157 9.59 -16.80 10.45
C MET A 157 9.70 -17.74 9.24
N PRO A 158 9.41 -19.04 9.37
CA PRO A 158 9.50 -20.00 8.27
C PRO A 158 8.64 -19.64 7.05
N ASP A 159 7.52 -18.98 7.30
CA ASP A 159 6.52 -18.58 6.31
C ASP A 159 6.87 -17.26 5.59
N ALA A 160 7.94 -16.56 5.99
CA ALA A 160 8.40 -15.32 5.36
C ALA A 160 8.64 -15.44 3.85
N ARG A 161 9.00 -16.64 3.38
CA ARG A 161 9.25 -16.96 1.97
C ARG A 161 8.01 -16.83 1.08
N TRP A 162 6.82 -16.89 1.67
CA TRP A 162 5.56 -16.80 0.93
C TRP A 162 5.13 -15.36 0.66
N PHE A 163 5.78 -14.38 1.29
CA PHE A 163 5.50 -12.97 1.08
C PHE A 163 6.38 -12.37 -0.01
N LEU A 164 5.74 -11.57 -0.87
CA LEU A 164 6.41 -10.77 -1.89
C LEU A 164 7.35 -9.77 -1.22
N SER A 165 8.58 -9.72 -1.72
CA SER A 165 9.72 -9.18 -0.97
C SER A 165 9.67 -7.68 -0.70
N GLN A 166 8.95 -6.91 -1.49
CA GLN A 166 9.02 -5.45 -1.42
C GLN A 166 8.01 -4.87 -0.42
N ALA A 167 6.93 -5.60 -0.11
CA ALA A 167 5.89 -5.15 0.82
C ALA A 167 5.56 -6.23 1.88
N ARG A 168 6.60 -6.91 2.38
CA ARG A 168 6.46 -7.94 3.42
C ARG A 168 5.86 -7.35 4.70
N PRO A 169 5.28 -8.20 5.58
CA PRO A 169 4.96 -7.76 6.92
C PRO A 169 6.15 -7.11 7.60
N ALA A 170 5.89 -6.12 8.45
CA ALA A 170 6.95 -5.47 9.21
C ALA A 170 7.49 -6.42 10.29
N ARG A 171 6.60 -7.10 11.03
CA ARG A 171 6.93 -7.92 12.20
C ARG A 171 5.93 -9.05 12.43
N ALA A 172 6.33 -10.03 13.22
CA ALA A 172 5.44 -11.02 13.80
C ALA A 172 5.39 -10.85 15.33
N ILE A 173 4.23 -11.09 15.93
CA ILE A 173 4.04 -11.18 17.38
C ILE A 173 3.59 -12.60 17.70
N ILE A 174 4.36 -13.28 18.55
CA ILE A 174 4.06 -14.64 19.00
C ILE A 174 3.55 -14.58 20.43
N LEU A 175 2.47 -15.32 20.70
CA LEU A 175 1.92 -15.57 22.02
C LEU A 175 2.28 -17.01 22.43
N PRO A 176 3.39 -17.27 23.15
CA PRO A 176 3.93 -18.63 23.32
C PRO A 176 2.95 -19.64 23.92
N LEU A 177 2.13 -19.19 24.88
CA LEU A 177 1.14 -20.03 25.54
C LEU A 177 -0.17 -20.14 24.73
N GLY A 178 -0.33 -19.32 23.69
CA GLY A 178 -1.59 -19.08 23.00
C GLY A 178 -2.64 -18.44 23.92
N LYS A 179 -3.50 -17.60 23.36
CA LYS A 179 -4.61 -16.97 24.10
C LYS A 179 -5.93 -17.33 23.44
N LYS A 180 -6.95 -17.62 24.24
CA LYS A 180 -8.31 -17.80 23.71
C LYS A 180 -8.94 -16.43 23.48
N ALA A 181 -9.42 -16.20 22.27
CA ALA A 181 -10.26 -15.05 21.92
C ALA A 181 -11.55 -15.60 21.29
N GLY A 182 -12.62 -15.62 22.07
CA GLY A 182 -13.82 -16.40 21.72
C GLY A 182 -13.51 -17.89 21.67
N GLU A 183 -13.89 -18.55 20.57
CA GLU A 183 -13.65 -19.99 20.34
C GLU A 183 -12.27 -20.32 19.75
N ARG A 184 -11.50 -19.30 19.33
CA ARG A 184 -10.21 -19.49 18.65
C ARG A 184 -9.03 -19.31 19.59
N ARG A 185 -7.98 -20.11 19.37
CA ARG A 185 -6.67 -19.94 20.01
C ARG A 185 -5.78 -19.09 19.10
N ILE A 186 -5.36 -17.93 19.58
CA ILE A 186 -4.45 -17.02 18.89
C ILE A 186 -3.04 -17.26 19.41
N GLN A 187 -2.12 -17.60 18.52
CA GLN A 187 -0.71 -17.83 18.83
C GLN A 187 0.23 -17.01 17.94
N LYS A 188 -0.08 -16.88 16.66
CA LYS A 188 0.76 -16.21 15.66
C LYS A 188 0.02 -15.02 15.09
N ILE A 189 0.62 -13.85 15.23
CA ILE A 189 0.07 -12.57 14.77
C ILE A 189 1.08 -11.94 13.83
N VAL A 190 0.63 -11.40 12.71
CA VAL A 190 1.49 -10.69 11.76
C VAL A 190 1.08 -9.23 11.66
N VAL A 191 2.07 -8.34 11.55
CA VAL A 191 1.88 -6.90 11.58
C VAL A 191 2.34 -6.28 10.26
N PHE A 192 1.43 -5.65 9.55
CA PHE A 192 1.69 -4.89 8.34
C PHE A 192 1.81 -3.40 8.66
N ASP A 193 2.77 -2.75 8.03
CA ASP A 193 2.99 -1.31 8.10
C ASP A 193 3.01 -0.73 6.70
N GLU A 194 2.09 0.18 6.40
CA GLU A 194 2.08 0.88 5.11
C GLU A 194 3.33 1.74 4.90
N THR A 195 4.12 2.08 5.94
CA THR A 195 5.35 2.84 5.72
C THR A 195 6.36 2.15 4.80
N VAL A 196 6.28 0.82 4.63
CA VAL A 196 7.07 0.07 3.64
C VAL A 196 6.62 0.33 2.20
N VAL A 197 5.39 0.81 2.02
CA VAL A 197 4.80 1.21 0.73
C VAL A 197 5.26 2.64 0.42
N GLY A 198 6.44 2.76 -0.21
CA GLY A 198 7.05 4.04 -0.55
C GLY A 198 7.99 3.99 -1.77
N GLY A 199 8.69 5.10 -2.04
CA GLY A 199 9.66 5.19 -3.16
C GLY A 199 9.14 5.96 -4.38
N THR A 200 9.62 5.59 -5.57
CA THR A 200 9.20 6.20 -6.84
C THR A 200 7.77 5.77 -7.19
N GLU A 201 7.04 6.52 -8.03
CA GLU A 201 5.60 6.26 -8.21
C GLU A 201 5.32 4.91 -8.90
N ALA A 202 6.23 4.44 -9.75
CA ALA A 202 6.19 3.09 -10.33
C ALA A 202 6.45 1.99 -9.27
N SER A 203 7.25 2.27 -8.24
CA SER A 203 7.37 1.36 -7.10
C SER A 203 6.11 1.39 -6.25
N PHE A 204 5.44 2.54 -6.10
CA PHE A 204 4.26 2.67 -5.24
C PHE A 204 3.07 1.79 -5.67
N ILE A 205 2.66 1.82 -6.95
CA ILE A 205 1.52 0.99 -7.42
C ILE A 205 1.84 -0.49 -7.24
N ARG A 206 3.05 -0.90 -7.64
CA ARG A 206 3.52 -2.27 -7.45
C ARG A 206 3.53 -2.65 -5.98
N LEU A 207 4.12 -1.83 -5.11
CA LEU A 207 4.19 -2.05 -3.67
C LEU A 207 2.81 -2.13 -3.03
N ARG A 208 1.86 -1.30 -3.46
CA ARG A 208 0.47 -1.37 -3.03
C ARG A 208 -0.17 -2.70 -3.42
N LYS A 209 0.03 -3.17 -4.67
CA LYS A 209 -0.45 -4.49 -5.11
C LYS A 209 0.18 -5.61 -4.28
N GLU A 210 1.50 -5.58 -4.09
CA GLU A 210 2.22 -6.56 -3.27
C GLU A 210 1.75 -6.52 -1.81
N PHE A 211 1.48 -5.34 -1.25
CA PHE A 211 1.00 -5.16 0.12
C PHE A 211 -0.39 -5.79 0.31
N ILE A 212 -1.34 -5.51 -0.59
CA ILE A 212 -2.69 -6.10 -0.58
C ILE A 212 -2.61 -7.61 -0.76
N GLN A 213 -1.76 -8.11 -1.66
CA GLN A 213 -1.55 -9.55 -1.87
C GLN A 213 -0.96 -10.24 -0.64
N ASN A 214 0.01 -9.61 0.03
CA ASN A 214 0.59 -10.17 1.25
C ASN A 214 -0.43 -10.19 2.41
N ILE A 215 -1.30 -9.19 2.52
CA ILE A 215 -2.42 -9.20 3.49
C ILE A 215 -3.39 -10.34 3.17
N LEU A 216 -3.68 -10.61 1.89
CA LEU A 216 -4.55 -11.71 1.48
C LEU A 216 -3.98 -13.09 1.83
N ILE A 217 -2.67 -13.27 1.74
CA ILE A 217 -1.98 -14.55 2.01
C ILE A 217 -1.78 -14.77 3.51
N ALA A 218 -1.59 -13.72 4.29
CA ALA A 218 -1.27 -13.79 5.72
C ALA A 218 -2.22 -14.67 6.57
N PRO A 219 -3.57 -14.63 6.41
CA PRO A 219 -4.51 -15.47 7.15
C PRO A 219 -4.32 -16.98 6.96
N ILE A 220 -3.53 -17.43 5.97
CA ILE A 220 -3.20 -18.85 5.77
C ILE A 220 -2.22 -19.34 6.84
N PHE A 221 -1.35 -18.47 7.34
CA PHE A 221 -0.22 -18.83 8.20
C PHE A 221 -0.32 -18.25 9.63
N TYR A 222 -1.18 -17.25 9.83
CA TYR A 222 -1.32 -16.49 11.06
C TYR A 222 -2.76 -16.48 11.54
N ASP A 223 -2.96 -16.50 12.85
CA ASP A 223 -4.29 -16.47 13.48
C ASP A 223 -4.91 -15.08 13.43
N LEU A 224 -4.08 -14.04 13.37
CA LEU A 224 -4.49 -12.65 13.29
C LEU A 224 -3.52 -11.81 12.44
N VAL A 225 -4.08 -10.91 11.64
CA VAL A 225 -3.38 -10.01 10.74
C VAL A 225 -3.70 -8.57 11.13
N LEU A 226 -2.73 -7.88 11.74
CA LEU A 226 -2.87 -6.48 12.12
C LEU A 226 -2.33 -5.59 11.01
N VAL A 227 -3.15 -4.66 10.50
CA VAL A 227 -2.78 -3.81 9.36
C VAL A 227 -2.80 -2.35 9.76
N TRP A 228 -1.65 -1.68 9.68
CA TRP A 228 -1.56 -0.23 9.80
C TRP A 228 -1.43 0.38 8.40
N ALA A 229 -2.52 0.90 7.86
CA ALA A 229 -2.56 1.43 6.50
C ALA A 229 -3.51 2.63 6.36
N PRO A 230 -3.16 3.81 6.92
CA PRO A 230 -4.02 4.99 6.87
C PRO A 230 -4.35 5.46 5.46
N SER A 231 -3.37 5.49 4.53
CA SER A 231 -3.60 5.96 3.16
C SER A 231 -4.10 4.87 2.21
N LEU A 232 -4.01 3.59 2.59
CA LEU A 232 -4.64 2.47 1.86
C LEU A 232 -5.90 1.94 2.54
N ARG A 233 -6.48 2.66 3.53
CA ARG A 233 -7.61 2.16 4.32
C ARG A 233 -8.79 1.71 3.46
N THR A 234 -9.13 2.48 2.42
CA THR A 234 -10.19 2.14 1.47
C THR A 234 -9.90 0.82 0.74
N ASP A 235 -8.65 0.60 0.31
CA ASP A 235 -8.28 -0.63 -0.40
C ASP A 235 -8.32 -1.86 0.51
N VAL A 236 -7.81 -1.72 1.74
CA VAL A 236 -7.82 -2.81 2.71
C VAL A 236 -9.26 -3.14 3.13
N ASN A 237 -10.12 -2.14 3.30
CA ASN A 237 -11.55 -2.36 3.55
C ASN A 237 -12.23 -3.09 2.39
N LEU A 238 -11.95 -2.70 1.14
CA LEU A 238 -12.49 -3.40 -0.04
C LEU A 238 -12.02 -4.85 -0.09
N LEU A 239 -10.74 -5.10 0.22
CA LEU A 239 -10.19 -6.45 0.34
C LEU A 239 -10.94 -7.26 1.41
N ILE A 240 -11.06 -6.74 2.63
CA ILE A 240 -11.74 -7.39 3.75
C ILE A 240 -13.19 -7.72 3.35
N ASN A 241 -13.95 -6.75 2.85
CA ASN A 241 -15.34 -6.94 2.47
C ASN A 241 -15.55 -7.95 1.33
N SER A 242 -14.49 -8.26 0.57
CA SER A 242 -14.54 -9.26 -0.50
C SER A 242 -14.15 -10.68 -0.04
N MET A 243 -13.68 -10.84 1.20
CA MET A 243 -13.28 -12.12 1.78
C MET A 243 -14.46 -12.84 2.44
N ARG A 244 -14.30 -14.14 2.73
CA ARG A 244 -15.26 -14.89 3.56
C ARG A 244 -15.17 -14.45 5.04
N ASP A 245 -16.28 -14.51 5.75
CA ASP A 245 -16.41 -14.07 7.15
C ASP A 245 -15.35 -14.67 8.08
N GLU A 246 -14.96 -15.93 7.85
CA GLU A 246 -13.95 -16.60 8.68
C GLU A 246 -12.55 -15.98 8.54
N VAL A 247 -12.25 -15.41 7.37
CA VAL A 247 -10.99 -14.72 7.06
C VAL A 247 -11.08 -13.25 7.45
N GLN A 248 -12.24 -12.62 7.22
CA GLN A 248 -12.49 -11.23 7.63
C GLN A 248 -12.21 -11.03 9.13
N SER A 249 -12.71 -11.95 9.96
CA SER A 249 -12.51 -11.92 11.42
C SER A 249 -11.05 -12.04 11.88
N GLN A 250 -10.13 -12.44 10.99
CA GLN A 250 -8.70 -12.53 11.28
C GLN A 250 -7.96 -11.23 10.96
N ILE A 251 -8.54 -10.33 10.16
CA ILE A 251 -7.88 -9.09 9.73
C ILE A 251 -8.38 -7.92 10.55
N VAL A 252 -7.47 -7.23 11.21
CA VAL A 252 -7.75 -6.06 12.04
C VAL A 252 -7.04 -4.84 11.48
N LEU A 253 -7.81 -3.86 11.05
CA LEU A 253 -7.31 -2.53 10.70
C LEU A 253 -7.04 -1.73 11.98
N MET A 254 -5.76 -1.41 12.22
CA MET A 254 -5.34 -0.59 13.35
C MET A 254 -5.75 0.87 13.14
N GLU A 255 -6.15 1.55 14.22
CA GLU A 255 -6.61 2.93 14.15
C GLU A 255 -5.50 3.97 14.28
N GLN A 256 -5.76 5.15 13.72
CA GLN A 256 -4.90 6.33 13.74
C GLN A 256 -5.05 7.08 15.09
N GLN A 257 -4.69 6.42 16.20
CA GLN A 257 -4.58 6.96 17.57
C GLN A 257 -5.82 7.62 18.22
N ALA A 258 -6.32 6.99 19.29
CA ALA A 258 -7.01 7.70 20.38
C ALA A 258 -6.83 7.11 21.79
N ASN A 259 -6.25 5.90 21.97
CA ASN A 259 -6.28 5.21 23.28
C ASN A 259 -4.93 4.81 23.89
N ILE A 260 -3.80 5.30 23.36
CA ILE A 260 -2.48 4.96 23.93
C ILE A 260 -2.22 5.72 25.25
N GLU A 261 -2.93 6.83 25.52
CA GLU A 261 -2.85 7.52 26.81
C GLU A 261 -3.37 6.68 27.99
N LYS A 262 -4.19 5.64 27.76
CA LYS A 262 -4.56 4.67 28.81
C LYS A 262 -3.46 3.63 29.08
N ALA A 263 -2.57 3.36 28.12
CA ALA A 263 -1.46 2.42 28.30
C ALA A 263 -0.22 3.12 28.90
N SER A 264 0.01 4.41 28.60
CA SER A 264 1.11 5.18 29.19
C SER A 264 0.81 5.69 30.61
N SER A 265 -0.47 5.90 30.96
CA SER A 265 -0.88 6.31 32.31
C SER A 265 -0.87 5.20 33.36
N LEU A 266 -0.67 3.93 32.96
CA LEU A 266 -0.50 2.80 33.89
C LEU A 266 0.96 2.60 34.37
N SER A 267 1.89 3.49 33.96
CA SER A 267 3.31 3.45 34.37
C SER A 267 3.76 4.70 35.14
N PRO A 268 3.11 5.05 36.29
CA PRO A 268 3.91 5.54 37.41
C PRO A 268 3.45 5.05 38.80
N ILE A 269 2.73 3.92 38.92
CA ILE A 269 2.38 3.38 40.26
C ILE A 269 3.54 2.57 40.87
N LEU A 270 4.53 2.13 40.11
CA LEU A 270 5.69 1.38 40.64
C LEU A 270 6.92 2.25 41.00
N ALA A 271 6.87 3.56 40.78
CA ALA A 271 7.99 4.47 41.12
C ALA A 271 7.84 5.16 42.49
N LYS A 272 6.69 5.05 43.18
CA LYS A 272 6.48 5.69 44.48
C LYS A 272 6.73 4.80 45.71
N THR A 273 6.96 3.50 45.55
CA THR A 273 7.19 2.60 46.70
C THR A 273 8.66 2.37 47.06
N ARG A 274 9.63 2.95 46.31
CA ARG A 274 11.07 2.84 46.62
C ARG A 274 11.70 4.07 47.28
N ARG A 275 10.92 5.11 47.61
CA ARG A 275 11.41 6.31 48.33
C ARG A 275 10.88 6.45 49.77
N ALA A 276 10.19 5.44 50.29
CA ALA A 276 9.69 5.42 51.67
C ALA A 276 10.36 4.36 52.56
N ALA A 277 11.49 3.79 52.12
CA ALA A 277 12.24 2.77 52.87
C ALA A 277 13.76 3.01 52.79
N SER A 278 14.17 4.26 52.96
CA SER A 278 15.56 4.69 53.17
C SER A 278 15.57 5.85 54.14
#